data_AF-A0A2V7VFH8-F1
#
_entry.id   AF-A0A2V7VFH8-F1
#
_cell.length_a   1.000
_cell.length_b   1.000
_cell.length_c   1.000
_cell.angle_alpha   90.00
_cell.angle_beta   90.00
_cell.angle_gamma   90.00
#
_symmetry.space_group_name_H-M   'P 1'
#
loop_
_entity.id
_entity.type
_entity.pdbx_description
1 polymer ?
#
loop_
_entity_poly.entity_id
_entity_poly.type
_entity_poly.pdbx_seq_one_letter_code
_entity_poly.pdbx_strand_id
1 'polypeptide(L)'
;MAVWRRLTHFLRASTFDRELDEEIALHIELRADELQQDGMTRGEAMARARREFGSPLRVKEETRAAWEFRWLEEMLSDLSYAGRALRRDPGFAAAGIVSLALGIGANTTIFSLTMEFLFSEPSCRNPGTLAAMSIGGNSHAHMRHYRFLRDARIFDGLAGSNEEAEA
;
A
#
# COMPACT_ATOMS: atom_id res chain seq x y z
N MET A 1 -4.47 7.89 0.46
CA MET A 1 -3.80 9.21 0.70
C MET A 1 -2.55 9.09 1.59
N ALA A 2 -2.59 8.45 2.78
CA ALA A 2 -1.42 8.32 3.66
C ALA A 2 -0.27 7.45 3.10
N VAL A 3 -0.60 6.38 2.37
CA VAL A 3 0.40 5.52 1.70
C VAL A 3 1.10 6.26 0.55
N TRP A 4 0.36 7.12 -0.16
CA TRP A 4 0.92 7.98 -1.23
C TRP A 4 1.94 8.96 -0.66
N ARG A 5 1.66 9.55 0.52
CA ARG A 5 2.60 10.43 1.22
C ARG A 5 3.86 9.70 1.69
N ARG A 6 3.73 8.45 2.18
CA ARG A 6 4.89 7.60 2.54
C ARG A 6 5.72 7.20 1.33
N LEU A 7 5.08 6.88 0.21
CA LEU A 7 5.76 6.60 -1.07
C LEU A 7 6.51 7.84 -1.58
N THR A 8 5.86 9.01 -1.53
CA THR A 8 6.53 10.27 -1.87
C THR A 8 7.62 10.62 -0.85
N HIS A 9 7.57 10.12 0.39
CA HIS A 9 8.63 10.35 1.37
C HIS A 9 9.92 9.62 0.98
N PHE A 10 9.81 8.39 0.47
CA PHE A 10 10.97 7.70 -0.12
C PHE A 10 11.49 8.39 -1.39
N LEU A 11 10.59 8.91 -2.23
CA LEU A 11 10.98 9.66 -3.45
C LEU A 11 11.48 11.08 -3.15
N ARG A 12 11.06 11.68 -2.04
CA ARG A 12 11.51 13.00 -1.58
C ARG A 12 12.75 12.88 -0.71
N ALA A 13 12.96 11.75 -0.04
CA ALA A 13 14.21 11.40 0.65
C ALA A 13 15.41 11.43 -0.28
N SER A 14 15.28 10.85 -1.47
CA SER A 14 16.33 10.92 -2.49
C SER A 14 16.52 12.34 -3.04
N THR A 15 15.45 13.14 -3.11
CA THR A 15 15.53 14.53 -3.58
C THR A 15 16.23 15.41 -2.54
N PHE A 16 15.87 15.28 -1.26
CA PHE A 16 16.49 16.00 -0.16
C PHE A 16 17.94 15.59 0.08
N ASP A 17 18.27 14.29 -0.01
CA ASP A 17 19.67 13.84 0.09
C ASP A 17 20.54 14.47 -1.01
N ARG A 18 19.97 14.64 -2.21
CA ARG A 18 20.64 15.31 -3.33
C ARG A 18 20.73 16.82 -3.12
N GLU A 19 19.67 17.48 -2.68
CA GLU A 19 19.70 18.91 -2.34
C GLU A 19 20.72 19.19 -1.23
N LEU A 20 20.78 18.32 -0.22
CA LEU A 20 21.75 18.40 0.87
C LEU A 20 23.18 18.16 0.38
N ASP A 21 23.38 17.23 -0.57
CA ASP A 21 24.70 17.04 -1.21
C ASP A 21 25.13 18.27 -2.02
N GLU A 22 24.21 18.87 -2.78
CA GLU A 22 24.46 20.09 -3.54
C GLU A 22 24.81 21.26 -2.60
N GLU A 23 24.07 21.42 -1.50
CA GLU A 23 24.33 22.47 -0.51
C GLU A 23 25.66 22.27 0.23
N ILE A 24 25.99 21.04 0.62
CA ILE A 24 27.30 20.71 1.20
C ILE A 24 28.42 21.02 0.22
N ALA A 25 28.28 20.63 -1.04
CA ALA A 25 29.29 20.90 -2.07
C ALA A 25 29.48 22.41 -2.27
N LEU A 26 28.38 23.16 -2.33
CA LEU A 26 28.39 24.62 -2.49
C LEU A 26 29.03 25.31 -1.28
N HIS A 27 28.80 24.82 -0.06
CA HIS A 27 29.44 25.36 1.14
C HIS A 27 30.97 25.16 1.12
N ILE A 28 31.43 23.99 0.69
CA ILE A 28 32.86 23.70 0.54
C ILE A 28 33.49 24.58 -0.54
N GLU A 29 32.79 24.77 -1.66
CA GLU A 29 33.26 25.60 -2.77
C GLU A 29 33.37 27.07 -2.39
N LEU A 30 32.36 27.64 -1.73
CA LEU A 30 32.41 29.02 -1.21
C LEU A 30 33.60 29.24 -0.26
N ARG A 31 33.86 28.28 0.63
CA ARG A 31 35.02 28.36 1.53
C ARG A 31 36.36 28.24 0.80
N ALA A 32 36.41 27.42 -0.24
CA ALA A 32 37.61 27.34 -1.08
C ALA A 32 37.85 28.66 -1.83
N ASP A 33 36.80 29.30 -2.35
CA ASP A 33 36.92 30.58 -3.06
C ASP A 33 37.41 31.70 -2.13
N GLU A 34 36.90 31.79 -0.90
CA GLU A 34 37.40 32.72 0.13
C GLU A 34 38.89 32.52 0.42
N LEU A 35 39.31 31.27 0.65
CA LEU A 35 40.73 30.94 0.89
C LEU A 35 41.61 31.25 -0.32
N GLN A 36 41.06 31.14 -1.53
CA GLN A 36 41.76 31.49 -2.76
C GLN A 36 41.94 33.01 -2.90
N GLN A 37 40.95 33.80 -2.48
CA GLN A 37 41.04 35.26 -2.42
C GLN A 37 42.11 35.72 -1.39
N ASP A 38 42.31 34.95 -0.32
CA ASP A 38 43.38 35.15 0.65
C ASP A 38 44.76 34.68 0.15
N GLY A 39 44.88 34.28 -1.12
CA GLY A 39 46.14 34.00 -1.80
C GLY A 39 46.55 32.53 -1.85
N MET A 40 45.70 31.59 -1.42
CA MET A 40 45.97 30.15 -1.60
C MET A 40 45.76 29.70 -3.04
N THR A 41 46.48 28.66 -3.45
CA THR A 41 46.19 27.99 -4.73
C THR A 41 44.88 27.21 -4.65
N ARG A 42 44.16 27.07 -5.77
CA ARG A 42 42.85 26.37 -5.82
C ARG A 42 42.86 24.98 -5.18
N GLY A 43 43.93 24.21 -5.43
CA GLY A 43 44.07 22.85 -4.88
C GLY A 43 44.23 22.84 -3.36
N GLU A 44 45.03 23.77 -2.82
CA GLU A 44 45.26 23.92 -1.38
C GLU A 44 44.02 24.47 -0.66
N ALA A 45 43.36 25.46 -1.27
CA ALA A 45 42.12 26.04 -0.77
C ALA A 45 41.00 24.98 -0.68
N MET A 46 40.82 24.17 -1.71
CA MET A 46 39.82 23.09 -1.72
C MET A 46 40.13 21.99 -0.70
N ALA A 47 41.42 21.63 -0.56
CA ALA A 47 41.84 20.64 0.44
C ALA A 47 41.63 21.15 1.87
N ARG A 48 41.89 22.44 2.12
CA ARG A 48 41.67 23.09 3.42
C ARG A 48 40.18 23.24 3.72
N ALA A 49 39.36 23.72 2.78
CA ALA A 49 37.92 23.84 2.93
C ALA A 49 37.24 22.51 3.29
N ARG A 50 37.65 21.40 2.65
CA ARG A 50 37.16 20.05 3.01
C ARG A 50 37.55 19.63 4.43
N ARG A 51 38.76 19.96 4.87
CA ARG A 51 39.22 19.65 6.24
C ARG A 51 38.48 20.48 7.29
N GLU A 52 38.23 21.75 6.99
CA GLU A 52 37.49 22.67 7.88
C GLU A 52 36.00 22.30 7.95
N PHE A 53 35.38 21.87 6.84
CA PHE A 53 34.01 21.36 6.84
C PHE A 53 33.83 20.08 7.68
N GLY A 54 34.87 19.23 7.74
CA GLY A 54 34.86 18.00 8.54
C GLY A 54 34.30 16.80 7.78
N SER A 55 33.49 15.96 8.43
CA SER A 55 32.90 14.74 7.84
C SER A 55 31.51 15.04 7.27
N PRO A 56 31.32 15.09 5.94
CA PRO A 56 30.01 15.29 5.33
C PRO A 56 29.03 14.17 5.66
N LEU A 57 29.54 12.94 5.81
CA LEU A 57 28.72 11.78 6.11
C LEU A 57 27.99 11.94 7.44
N ARG A 58 28.67 12.48 8.45
CA ARG A 58 28.10 12.71 9.78
C ARG A 58 26.99 13.75 9.76
N VAL A 59 27.19 14.84 9.00
CA VAL A 59 26.18 15.89 8.82
C VAL A 59 24.93 15.31 8.12
N LYS A 60 25.12 14.45 7.12
CA LYS A 60 24.00 13.77 6.45
C LYS A 60 23.26 12.81 7.39
N GLU A 61 23.97 12.04 8.20
CA GLU A 61 23.35 11.12 9.17
C GLU A 61 22.53 11.86 10.24
N GLU A 62 23.09 12.93 10.81
CA GLU A 62 22.40 13.77 11.81
C GLU A 62 21.16 14.44 11.21
N THR A 63 21.27 14.97 9.98
CA THR A 63 20.16 15.62 9.29
C THR A 63 19.06 14.61 8.91
N ARG A 64 19.45 13.41 8.47
CA ARG A 64 18.50 12.32 8.16
C ARG A 64 17.75 11.88 9.41
N ALA A 65 18.44 11.68 10.53
CA ALA A 65 17.79 11.32 11.79
C ALA A 65 16.78 12.39 12.24
N ALA A 66 17.16 13.67 12.19
CA ALA A 66 16.24 14.77 12.53
C ALA A 66 15.01 14.81 11.61
N TRP A 67 15.19 14.52 10.32
CA TRP A 67 14.09 14.50 9.38
C TRP A 67 13.11 13.34 9.59
N GLU A 68 13.61 12.15 9.95
CA GLU A 68 12.76 11.00 10.29
C GLU A 68 11.85 11.27 11.49
N PHE A 69 12.26 12.08 12.47
CA PHE A 69 11.38 12.45 13.57
C PHE A 69 10.41 13.57 13.19
N ARG A 70 10.86 14.53 12.38
CA ARG A 70 10.05 15.69 11.97
C ARG A 70 8.78 15.29 11.21
N TRP A 71 8.82 14.30 10.32
CA TRP A 71 7.60 13.92 9.58
C TRP A 71 6.53 13.28 10.46
N LEU A 72 6.93 12.58 11.54
CA LEU A 72 5.99 12.03 12.52
C LEU A 72 5.30 13.15 13.29
N GLU A 73 6.06 14.15 13.72
CA GLU A 73 5.53 15.34 14.39
C GLU A 73 4.58 16.12 13.48
N GLU A 74 4.95 16.33 12.22
CA GLU A 74 4.08 16.97 11.22
C GLU A 74 2.80 16.16 11.00
N MET A 75 2.87 14.83 10.88
CA MET A 75 1.69 13.98 10.75
C MET A 75 0.76 14.05 11.98
N LEU A 76 1.32 14.05 13.18
CA LEU A 76 0.55 14.15 14.41
C LEU A 76 -0.10 15.54 14.54
N SER A 77 0.63 16.59 14.17
CA SER A 77 0.11 17.97 14.13
C SER A 77 -1.05 18.08 13.15
N ASP A 78 -0.87 17.60 11.91
CA ASP A 78 -1.93 17.57 10.89
C ASP A 78 -3.17 16.81 11.36
N LEU A 79 -2.98 15.65 12.01
CA LEU A 79 -4.08 14.83 12.51
C LEU A 79 -4.82 15.52 13.67
N SER A 80 -4.08 16.16 14.57
CA SER A 80 -4.66 16.94 15.67
C SER A 80 -5.47 18.14 15.13
N TYR A 81 -4.96 18.79 14.09
CA TYR A 81 -5.60 19.92 13.42
C TYR A 81 -6.86 19.45 12.68
N ALA A 82 -6.77 18.37 11.91
CA ALA A 82 -7.91 17.77 11.22
C ALA A 82 -9.01 17.34 12.21
N GLY A 83 -8.63 16.70 13.32
CA GLY A 83 -9.56 16.34 14.41
C GLY A 83 -10.24 17.56 15.01
N ARG A 84 -9.51 18.67 15.20
CA ARG A 84 -10.08 19.92 15.70
C ARG A 84 -11.02 20.59 14.68
N ALA A 85 -10.72 20.49 13.39
CA ALA A 85 -11.57 20.96 12.30
C ALA A 85 -12.88 20.14 12.22
N LEU A 86 -12.79 18.80 12.34
CA LEU A 86 -13.95 17.91 12.41
C LEU A 86 -14.87 18.22 13.61
N ARG A 87 -14.31 18.65 14.74
CA ARG A 87 -15.09 19.08 15.92
C ARG A 87 -15.74 20.46 15.75
N ARG A 88 -15.28 21.28 14.80
CA ARG A 88 -15.81 22.63 14.56
C ARG A 88 -17.12 22.59 13.76
N ASP A 89 -17.30 21.60 12.88
CA ASP A 89 -18.55 21.32 12.18
C ASP A 89 -18.92 19.82 12.32
N PRO A 90 -19.56 19.43 13.43
CA PRO A 90 -19.87 18.04 13.71
C PRO A 90 -20.95 17.47 12.77
N GLY A 91 -21.78 18.31 12.16
CA GLY A 91 -22.86 17.86 11.27
C GLY A 91 -22.30 17.31 9.96
N PHE A 92 -21.39 18.06 9.32
CA PHE A 92 -20.68 17.59 8.13
C PHE A 92 -19.82 16.35 8.42
N ALA A 93 -19.11 16.35 9.55
CA ALA A 93 -18.29 15.22 9.98
C ALA A 93 -19.14 13.95 10.16
N ALA A 94 -20.29 14.06 10.86
CA ALA A 94 -21.18 12.93 11.10
C ALA A 94 -21.75 12.35 9.80
N ALA A 95 -22.21 13.21 8.87
CA ALA A 95 -22.71 12.77 7.57
C ALA A 95 -21.64 12.01 6.77
N GLY A 96 -20.41 12.53 6.73
CA GLY A 96 -19.28 11.88 6.08
C GLY A 96 -18.92 10.53 6.73
N ILE A 97 -18.86 10.47 8.06
CA ILE A 97 -18.55 9.24 8.81
C ILE A 97 -19.63 8.18 8.56
N VAL A 98 -20.91 8.54 8.64
CA VAL A 98 -22.01 7.59 8.40
C VAL A 98 -22.00 7.08 6.97
N SER A 99 -21.80 7.97 5.99
CA SER A 99 -21.71 7.57 4.59
C SER A 99 -20.55 6.58 4.33
N LEU A 100 -19.37 6.86 4.88
CA LEU A 100 -18.22 5.96 4.80
C LEU A 100 -18.48 4.63 5.51
N ALA A 101 -19.05 4.68 6.72
CA ALA A 101 -19.36 3.49 7.50
C ALA A 101 -20.37 2.59 6.77
N LEU A 102 -21.39 3.17 6.15
CA LEU A 102 -22.37 2.42 5.35
C LEU A 102 -21.73 1.83 4.09
N GLY A 103 -20.93 2.59 3.35
CA GLY A 103 -20.26 2.07 2.15
C GLY A 103 -19.29 0.93 2.45
N ILE A 104 -18.50 1.06 3.53
CA ILE A 104 -17.57 0.01 3.97
C ILE A 104 -18.37 -1.19 4.49
N GLY A 105 -19.29 -0.96 5.42
CA GLY A 105 -20.07 -2.01 6.06
C GLY A 105 -20.92 -2.81 5.07
N ALA A 106 -21.63 -2.14 4.17
CA ALA A 106 -22.44 -2.81 3.16
C ALA A 106 -21.59 -3.70 2.24
N ASN A 107 -20.47 -3.19 1.74
CA ASN A 107 -19.57 -3.96 0.88
C ASN A 107 -18.96 -5.15 1.64
N THR A 108 -18.52 -4.94 2.89
CA THR A 108 -18.00 -6.02 3.73
C THR A 108 -19.06 -7.09 4.00
N THR A 109 -20.28 -6.70 4.36
CA THR A 109 -21.37 -7.65 4.63
C THR A 109 -21.74 -8.46 3.39
N ILE A 110 -21.88 -7.82 2.22
CA ILE A 110 -22.16 -8.52 0.97
C ILE A 110 -21.05 -9.55 0.71
N PHE A 111 -19.79 -9.14 0.77
CA PHE A 111 -18.68 -10.05 0.49
C PHE A 111 -18.57 -11.18 1.52
N SER A 112 -18.75 -10.88 2.81
CA SER A 112 -18.75 -11.89 3.88
C SER A 112 -19.86 -12.90 3.69
N LEU A 113 -21.09 -12.46 3.41
CA LEU A 113 -22.22 -13.36 3.14
C LEU A 113 -21.97 -14.17 1.87
N THR A 114 -21.52 -13.54 0.78
CA THR A 114 -21.21 -14.26 -0.46
C THR A 114 -20.12 -15.29 -0.24
N MET A 115 -19.06 -14.96 0.49
CA MET A 115 -17.98 -15.91 0.82
C MET A 115 -18.53 -17.05 1.68
N GLU A 116 -19.34 -16.74 2.70
CA GLU A 116 -19.95 -17.76 3.55
C GLU A 116 -20.87 -18.68 2.75
N PHE A 117 -21.74 -18.16 1.88
CA PHE A 117 -22.60 -18.99 1.04
C PHE A 117 -21.82 -19.79 -0.01
N LEU A 118 -20.82 -19.19 -0.66
CA LEU A 118 -20.06 -19.84 -1.73
C LEU A 118 -19.10 -20.91 -1.19
N PHE A 119 -18.59 -20.73 0.03
CA PHE A 119 -17.62 -21.63 0.66
C PHE A 119 -18.19 -22.41 1.84
N SER A 120 -19.50 -22.31 2.12
CA SER A 120 -20.15 -23.17 3.09
C SER A 120 -20.00 -24.62 2.65
N GLU A 121 -19.54 -25.47 3.57
CA GLU A 121 -19.53 -26.90 3.32
C GLU A 121 -20.96 -27.36 3.03
N PRO A 122 -21.20 -28.03 1.88
CA PRO A 122 -22.52 -28.57 1.57
C PRO A 122 -22.97 -29.45 2.73
N SER A 123 -24.22 -29.31 3.17
CA SER A 123 -24.83 -30.06 4.29
C SER A 123 -25.07 -31.54 3.96
N CYS A 124 -24.06 -32.20 3.43
CA CYS A 124 -24.05 -33.60 3.06
C CYS A 124 -23.30 -34.41 4.13
N ARG A 125 -23.59 -35.71 4.17
CA ARG A 125 -23.11 -36.61 5.22
C ARG A 125 -21.57 -36.71 5.30
N ASN A 126 -20.82 -36.33 4.25
CA ASN A 126 -19.35 -36.28 4.19
C ASN A 126 -18.86 -35.25 3.12
N PRO A 127 -18.53 -34.00 3.49
CA PRO A 127 -18.12 -32.97 2.52
C PRO A 127 -16.76 -33.25 1.86
N GLY A 128 -15.84 -33.93 2.56
CA GLY A 128 -14.51 -34.28 2.01
C GLY A 128 -14.51 -35.33 0.90
N THR A 129 -15.64 -36.01 0.66
CA THR A 129 -15.81 -36.96 -0.46
C THR A 129 -16.48 -36.35 -1.67
N LEU A 130 -16.84 -35.06 -1.61
CA LEU A 130 -17.45 -34.36 -2.74
C LEU A 130 -16.40 -33.92 -3.74
N ALA A 131 -16.59 -34.31 -5.00
CA ALA A 131 -15.83 -33.78 -6.12
C ALA A 131 -16.73 -32.86 -6.95
N ALA A 132 -16.36 -31.58 -7.06
CA ALA A 132 -17.00 -30.66 -7.97
C ALA A 132 -16.37 -30.81 -9.37
N MET A 133 -17.17 -31.29 -10.34
CA MET A 133 -16.74 -31.39 -11.73
C MET A 133 -17.47 -30.33 -12.56
N SER A 134 -16.73 -29.31 -13.00
CA SER A 134 -17.20 -28.36 -14.01
C SER A 134 -16.61 -28.75 -15.36
N ILE A 135 -17.47 -28.88 -16.38
CA ILE A 135 -17.02 -29.06 -17.75
C ILE A 135 -16.82 -27.65 -18.33
N GLY A 136 -15.55 -27.25 -18.53
CA GLY A 136 -15.22 -25.94 -19.06
C GLY A 136 -15.60 -25.76 -20.53
N GLY A 137 -16.17 -24.60 -20.87
CA GLY A 137 -16.57 -24.19 -22.23
C GLY A 137 -18.08 -23.91 -22.34
N ASN A 138 -18.53 -23.35 -23.48
CA ASN A 138 -19.96 -23.12 -23.80
C ASN A 138 -20.76 -24.44 -24.03
N SER A 139 -20.30 -25.55 -23.46
CA SER A 139 -20.81 -26.88 -23.73
C SER A 139 -21.59 -27.36 -22.51
N HIS A 140 -22.91 -27.20 -22.55
CA HIS A 140 -23.81 -27.89 -21.63
C HIS A 140 -23.44 -29.38 -21.56
N ALA A 141 -23.36 -29.93 -20.35
CA ALA A 141 -23.13 -31.35 -20.17
C ALA A 141 -24.33 -32.12 -20.76
N HIS A 142 -24.20 -32.64 -21.98
CA HIS A 142 -25.27 -33.43 -22.58
C HIS A 142 -25.68 -34.58 -21.64
N MET A 143 -26.98 -34.77 -21.46
CA MET A 143 -27.59 -35.80 -20.60
C MET A 143 -27.00 -37.21 -20.81
N ARG A 144 -26.47 -37.53 -22.00
CA ARG A 144 -25.78 -38.80 -22.27
C ARG A 144 -24.54 -39.00 -21.37
N HIS A 145 -23.77 -37.95 -21.11
CA HIS A 145 -22.53 -38.04 -20.31
C HIS A 145 -22.87 -38.22 -18.84
N TYR A 146 -23.90 -37.54 -18.34
CA TYR A 146 -24.44 -37.78 -17.00
C TYR A 146 -24.90 -39.24 -16.85
N ARG A 147 -25.69 -39.75 -17.82
CA ARG A 147 -26.15 -41.15 -17.80
C ARG A 147 -24.99 -42.13 -17.86
N PHE A 148 -24.00 -41.90 -18.71
CA PHE A 148 -22.80 -42.74 -18.77
C PHE A 148 -22.07 -42.81 -17.42
N LEU A 149 -21.82 -41.67 -16.77
CA LEU A 149 -21.14 -41.64 -15.47
C LEU A 149 -21.97 -42.28 -14.36
N ARG A 150 -23.29 -42.06 -14.35
CA ARG A 150 -24.23 -42.70 -13.43
C ARG A 150 -24.22 -44.21 -13.60
N ASP A 151 -24.28 -44.68 -14.85
CA ASP A 151 -24.39 -46.10 -15.18
C ASP A 151 -23.05 -46.83 -14.99
N ALA A 152 -21.93 -46.13 -15.14
CA ALA A 152 -20.58 -46.64 -14.85
C ALA A 152 -20.33 -46.87 -13.35
N ARG A 153 -21.19 -46.37 -12.45
CA ARG A 153 -21.16 -46.59 -10.98
C ARG A 153 -19.79 -46.28 -10.35
N ILE A 154 -19.08 -45.30 -10.91
CA ILE A 154 -17.75 -44.86 -10.43
C ILE A 154 -17.87 -44.08 -9.11
N PHE A 155 -19.00 -43.42 -8.88
CA PHE A 155 -19.31 -42.64 -7.67
C PHE A 155 -20.49 -43.26 -6.92
N ASP A 156 -20.48 -43.19 -5.59
CA ASP A 156 -21.59 -43.65 -4.73
C ASP A 156 -22.91 -42.89 -4.99
N GLY A 157 -22.82 -41.66 -5.49
CA GLY A 157 -23.96 -40.85 -5.90
C GLY A 157 -23.56 -39.76 -6.89
N LEU A 158 -24.47 -39.40 -7.79
CA LEU A 158 -24.25 -38.36 -8.81
C LEU A 158 -25.48 -37.44 -8.90
N ALA A 159 -25.28 -36.15 -8.63
CA ALA A 159 -26.27 -35.10 -8.82
C ALA A 159 -25.80 -34.11 -9.88
N GLY A 160 -26.74 -33.47 -10.58
CA GLY A 160 -26.45 -32.41 -11.54
C GLY A 160 -27.59 -31.39 -11.55
N SER A 161 -27.26 -30.12 -11.72
CA SER A 161 -28.23 -29.02 -11.92
C SER A 161 -28.25 -28.62 -13.39
N ASN A 162 -29.44 -28.23 -13.87
CA ASN A 162 -29.60 -27.56 -15.16
C ASN A 162 -30.20 -26.18 -14.90
N GLU A 163 -29.36 -25.16 -14.87
CA GLU A 163 -29.78 -23.79 -14.53
C GLU A 163 -30.71 -23.16 -15.58
N GLU A 164 -30.77 -23.71 -16.81
CA GLU A 164 -31.63 -23.19 -17.88
C GLU A 164 -33.08 -23.69 -17.83
N ALA A 165 -33.42 -24.66 -16.97
CA ALA A 165 -34.75 -25.25 -16.92
C ALA A 165 -35.70 -24.59 -15.89
N GLU A 166 -35.21 -23.67 -15.07
CA GLU A 166 -35.98 -22.97 -14.02
C GLU A 166 -36.36 -21.51 -14.37
N ALA A 167 -36.13 -21.08 -15.62
CA ALA A 167 -36.61 -19.81 -16.17
C ALA A 167 -37.82 -20.02 -17.11
#